data_AF-A0A9D7KP10-F1
#
_entry.id   AF-A0A9D7KP10-F1
#
_cell.length_a   1.000
_cell.length_b   1.000
_cell.length_c   1.000
_cell.angle_alpha   90.00
_cell.angle_beta   90.00
_cell.angle_gamma   90.00
#
_symmetry.space_group_name_H-M   'P 1'
#
loop_
_entity.id
_entity.type
_entity.pdbx_description
1 polymer ?
#
loop_
_entity_poly.entity_id
_entity_poly.type
_entity_poly.pdbx_seq_one_letter_code
_entity_poly.pdbx_strand_id
1 'polypeptide(L)'
;MEGSSGIAWTAGDVKIIPYHSRGWQWAYITTETQNTTAQAKEIMDQFNESVRFGNRFEGGLKFRVKESLEIGAGYQRSIIFPKHMFWYWAGSSIIEEIGQGLIDGFISHVTKASPGAAPVVYFLLKNALSYGAYELRKDKMNWPFETAPPFFSDSYKVTLTYIF
;
A
#
# COMPACT_ATOMS: atom_id res chain seq x y z
N MET A 1 1.28 1.85 12.96
CA MET A 1 2.52 1.05 12.82
C MET A 1 2.79 0.88 11.34
N GLU A 2 3.89 1.43 10.83
CA GLU A 2 4.32 1.28 9.43
C GLU A 2 5.21 0.05 9.36
N GLY A 3 4.73 -1.00 8.69
CA GLY A 3 5.50 -2.22 8.47
C GLY A 3 6.09 -2.19 7.08
N SER A 4 7.31 -1.69 6.92
CA SER A 4 8.08 -1.88 5.68
C SER A 4 8.93 -3.13 5.81
N SER A 5 8.76 -4.11 4.92
CA SER A 5 9.67 -5.24 4.81
C SER A 5 10.23 -5.33 3.39
N GLY A 6 11.42 -5.92 3.26
CA GLY A 6 12.12 -6.07 2.00
C GLY A 6 13.30 -7.00 2.17
N ILE A 7 13.64 -7.75 1.12
CA ILE A 7 14.83 -8.61 1.08
C ILE A 7 15.79 -7.99 0.07
N ALA A 8 17.05 -7.77 0.44
CA ALA A 8 18.00 -7.10 -0.43
C ALA A 8 18.77 -8.08 -1.32
N TRP A 9 19.02 -7.70 -2.57
CA TRP A 9 20.15 -8.21 -3.36
C TRP A 9 21.36 -7.32 -3.17
N THR A 10 22.53 -7.93 -3.03
CA THR A 10 23.80 -7.21 -3.05
C THR A 10 24.53 -7.55 -4.35
N ALA A 11 24.85 -6.53 -5.14
CA ALA A 11 25.66 -6.62 -6.35
C ALA A 11 26.81 -5.61 -6.24
N GLY A 12 27.94 -6.05 -5.67
CA GLY A 12 29.07 -5.17 -5.36
C GLY A 12 28.69 -4.05 -4.38
N ASP A 13 28.95 -2.80 -4.76
CA ASP A 13 28.66 -1.59 -3.96
C ASP A 13 27.18 -1.15 -4.01
N VAL A 14 26.35 -1.85 -4.77
CA VAL A 14 24.93 -1.52 -4.96
C VAL A 14 24.05 -2.57 -4.31
N LYS A 15 23.13 -2.11 -3.45
CA LYS A 15 22.07 -2.93 -2.87
C LYS A 15 20.74 -2.60 -3.53
N ILE A 16 20.08 -3.61 -4.09
CA ILE A 16 18.73 -3.49 -4.66
C ILE A 16 17.77 -4.05 -3.63
N ILE A 17 16.81 -3.24 -3.19
CA ILE A 17 15.88 -3.57 -2.12
C ILE A 17 14.46 -3.40 -2.65
N PRO A 18 13.87 -4.46 -3.22
CA PRO A 18 12.44 -4.53 -3.43
C PRO A 18 11.72 -4.47 -2.09
N TYR A 19 10.69 -3.64 -1.99
CA TYR A 19 9.95 -3.46 -0.74
C TYR A 19 8.45 -3.53 -0.95
N HIS A 20 7.79 -3.88 0.14
CA HIS A 20 6.35 -3.76 0.33
C HIS A 20 6.11 -3.13 1.71
N SER A 21 5.20 -2.17 1.75
CA SER A 21 4.79 -1.49 2.96
C SER A 21 3.28 -1.34 2.99
N ARG A 22 2.73 -1.42 4.20
CA ARG A 22 1.33 -1.10 4.48
C ARG A 22 1.27 -0.15 5.66
N GLY A 23 0.25 0.70 5.65
CA GLY A 23 0.03 1.64 6.72
C GLY A 23 -1.40 2.15 6.77
N TRP A 24 -1.71 2.75 7.90
CA TRP A 24 -2.90 3.56 8.07
C TRP A 24 -2.57 5.02 7.82
N GLN A 25 -3.57 5.79 7.47
CA GLN A 25 -3.44 7.21 7.19
C GLN A 25 -4.68 7.96 7.67
N TRP A 26 -4.48 9.22 8.03
CA TRP A 26 -5.54 10.19 8.22
C TRP A 26 -5.31 11.29 7.20
N ALA A 27 -6.35 11.63 6.44
CA ALA A 27 -6.32 12.64 5.42
C ALA A 27 -7.36 13.71 5.73
N TYR A 28 -6.97 14.98 5.67
CA TYR A 28 -7.89 16.09 5.64
C TYR A 28 -8.14 16.45 4.18
N ILE A 29 -9.40 16.38 3.74
CA ILE A 29 -9.79 16.63 2.35
C ILE A 29 -10.66 17.88 2.30
N THR A 30 -10.34 18.77 1.37
CA THR A 30 -11.19 19.90 0.99
C THR A 30 -11.54 19.74 -0.47
N THR A 31 -12.81 19.91 -0.81
CA THR A 31 -13.32 19.73 -2.18
C THR A 31 -13.85 21.04 -2.71
N GLU A 32 -13.35 21.48 -3.86
CA GLU A 32 -13.95 22.58 -4.61
C GLU A 32 -14.94 22.00 -5.63
N THR A 33 -16.20 22.38 -5.51
CA THR A 33 -17.30 21.81 -6.33
C THR A 33 -17.78 22.78 -7.43
N GLN A 34 -16.93 23.73 -7.83
CA GLN A 34 -17.26 24.64 -8.92
C GLN A 34 -17.33 23.86 -10.24
N ASN A 35 -18.47 23.98 -10.94
CA ASN A 35 -18.76 23.31 -12.23
C ASN A 35 -18.84 21.76 -12.19
N THR A 36 -19.12 21.15 -11.04
CA THR A 36 -19.34 19.70 -10.94
C THR A 36 -20.83 19.32 -11.07
N THR A 37 -21.13 18.11 -11.54
CA THR A 37 -22.51 17.59 -11.58
C THR A 37 -23.06 17.41 -10.15
N ALA A 38 -24.39 17.45 -10.00
CA ALA A 38 -25.04 17.29 -8.69
C ALA A 38 -24.64 15.96 -7.99
N GLN A 39 -24.50 14.89 -8.77
CA GLN A 39 -24.08 13.57 -8.28
C GLN A 39 -22.63 13.56 -7.78
N ALA A 40 -21.72 14.19 -8.54
CA ALA A 40 -20.32 14.29 -8.14
C ALA A 40 -20.15 15.17 -6.89
N LYS A 41 -20.94 16.25 -6.79
CA LYS A 41 -21.00 17.11 -5.61
C LYS A 41 -21.41 16.32 -4.36
N GLU A 42 -22.46 15.51 -4.44
CA GLU A 42 -22.93 14.70 -3.30
C GLU A 42 -21.88 13.69 -2.82
N ILE A 43 -21.10 13.10 -3.73
CA ILE A 43 -20.00 12.20 -3.37
C ILE A 43 -18.85 12.98 -2.72
N MET A 44 -18.46 14.12 -3.28
CA MET A 44 -17.38 14.96 -2.77
C MET A 44 -17.69 15.54 -1.38
N ASP A 45 -18.94 15.93 -1.14
CA ASP A 45 -19.39 16.45 0.15
C ASP A 45 -19.23 15.42 1.29
N GLN A 46 -19.18 14.11 0.99
CA GLN A 46 -18.89 13.08 2.00
C GLN A 46 -17.47 13.14 2.55
N PHE A 47 -16.55 13.81 1.86
CA PHE A 47 -15.14 13.93 2.24
C PHE A 47 -14.75 15.36 2.62
N ASN A 48 -15.57 16.36 2.29
CA ASN A 48 -15.23 17.76 2.47
C ASN A 48 -14.99 18.15 3.95
N GLU A 49 -14.01 19.01 4.16
CA GLU A 49 -13.62 19.67 5.42
C GLU A 49 -13.52 18.75 6.65
N SER A 50 -13.11 17.49 6.44
CA SER A 50 -13.12 16.49 7.49
C SER A 50 -11.90 15.59 7.46
N VAL A 51 -11.45 15.18 8.64
CA VAL A 51 -10.39 14.18 8.78
C VAL A 51 -10.99 12.80 8.54
N ARG A 52 -10.47 12.09 7.55
CA ARG A 52 -10.91 10.77 7.13
C ARG A 52 -9.81 9.74 7.35
N PHE A 53 -10.19 8.62 7.94
CA PHE A 53 -9.31 7.47 8.11
C PHE A 53 -9.19 6.69 6.80
N GLY A 54 -8.05 6.05 6.59
CA GLY A 54 -7.77 5.28 5.39
C GLY A 54 -6.64 4.28 5.57
N ASN A 55 -6.48 3.43 4.57
CA ASN A 55 -5.36 2.50 4.46
C ASN A 55 -4.53 2.87 3.21
N ARG A 56 -3.24 2.56 3.26
CA ARG A 56 -2.35 2.63 2.11
C ARG A 56 -1.47 1.40 2.03
N PHE A 57 -1.10 1.02 0.81
CA PHE A 57 0.06 0.17 0.59
C PHE A 57 1.01 0.82 -0.40
N GLU A 58 2.28 0.47 -0.29
CA GLU A 58 3.33 0.95 -1.17
C GLU A 58 4.24 -0.20 -1.57
N GLY A 59 4.50 -0.31 -2.87
CA GLY A 59 5.41 -1.26 -3.45
C GLY A 59 6.45 -0.55 -4.29
N GLY A 60 7.72 -0.91 -4.17
CA GLY A 60 8.74 -0.25 -4.96
C GLY A 60 10.11 -0.91 -4.91
N LEU A 61 11.06 -0.25 -5.55
CA LEU A 61 12.46 -0.63 -5.59
C LEU A 61 13.30 0.51 -4.99
N LYS A 62 14.25 0.16 -4.14
CA LYS A 62 15.26 1.07 -3.63
C LYS A 62 16.64 0.60 -4.07
N PHE A 63 17.45 1.52 -4.58
CA PHE A 63 18.82 1.30 -5.00
C PHE A 63 19.72 2.07 -4.04
N ARG A 64 20.48 1.36 -3.21
CA ARG A 64 21.41 1.97 -2.28
C ARG A 64 22.84 1.81 -2.80
N VAL A 65 23.53 2.93 -2.99
CA VAL A 65 24.90 3.01 -3.52
C VAL A 65 25.84 3.39 -2.38
N LYS A 66 26.85 2.56 -2.12
CA LYS A 66 27.91 2.79 -1.10
C LYS A 66 27.39 3.20 0.28
N GLU A 67 26.20 2.75 0.63
CA GLU A 67 25.48 3.06 1.88
C GLU A 67 25.19 4.54 2.18
N SER A 68 25.68 5.48 1.36
CA SER A 68 25.52 6.93 1.54
C SER A 68 24.35 7.53 0.75
N LEU A 69 23.91 6.85 -0.31
CA LEU A 69 22.85 7.35 -1.20
C LEU A 69 21.84 6.24 -1.48
N GLU A 70 20.55 6.54 -1.29
CA GLU A 70 19.43 5.67 -1.67
C GLU A 70 18.51 6.40 -2.65
N ILE A 71 18.29 5.78 -3.80
CA ILE A 71 17.34 6.23 -4.82
C ILE A 71 16.18 5.24 -4.85
N GLY A 72 14.96 5.72 -4.69
CA GLY A 72 13.75 4.91 -4.66
C GLY A 72 12.81 5.26 -5.80
N ALA A 73 12.14 4.24 -6.33
CA ALA A 73 10.96 4.39 -7.16
C ALA A 73 9.85 3.51 -6.57
N GLY A 74 8.66 4.06 -6.39
CA GLY A 74 7.57 3.38 -5.72
C GLY A 74 6.21 3.70 -6.32
N TYR A 75 5.30 2.76 -6.15
CA TYR A 75 3.88 2.90 -6.44
C TYR A 75 3.13 2.80 -5.11
N GLN A 76 2.35 3.82 -4.79
CA GLN A 76 1.48 3.85 -3.62
C GLN A 76 0.03 3.85 -4.06
N ARG A 77 -0.76 3.00 -3.44
CA ARG A 77 -2.22 3.02 -3.56
C ARG A 77 -2.84 3.29 -2.21
N SER A 78 -3.81 4.19 -2.22
CA SER A 78 -4.38 4.83 -1.04
C SER A 78 -5.89 4.76 -1.12
N ILE A 79 -6.52 4.31 -0.04
CA ILE A 79 -7.98 4.32 0.13
C ILE A 79 -8.33 5.18 1.33
N ILE A 80 -9.26 6.10 1.12
CA ILE A 80 -9.78 6.98 2.17
C ILE A 80 -11.26 6.65 2.32
N PHE A 81 -11.67 6.32 3.55
CA PHE A 81 -13.03 5.87 3.82
C PHE A 81 -13.97 7.06 4.00
N PRO A 82 -15.14 7.08 3.32
CA PRO A 82 -16.18 8.08 3.60
C PRO A 82 -16.59 8.02 5.06
N LYS A 83 -16.72 6.82 5.64
CA LYS A 83 -16.99 6.61 7.08
C LYS A 83 -16.17 5.44 7.57
N HIS A 84 -15.56 5.57 8.75
CA HIS A 84 -14.81 4.45 9.33
C HIS A 84 -15.78 3.44 9.96
N MET A 85 -15.99 2.32 9.27
CA MET A 85 -16.77 1.19 9.78
C MET A 85 -15.83 0.17 10.45
N PHE A 86 -15.48 0.44 11.71
CA PHE A 86 -14.44 -0.29 12.44
C PHE A 86 -14.53 -1.81 12.30
N TRP A 87 -15.70 -2.42 12.52
CA TRP A 87 -15.85 -3.88 12.48
C TRP A 87 -15.67 -4.48 11.09
N TYR A 88 -16.17 -3.82 10.04
CA TYR A 88 -15.97 -4.28 8.66
C TYR A 88 -14.52 -4.09 8.21
N TRP A 89 -13.91 -2.95 8.58
CA TRP A 89 -12.50 -2.71 8.35
C TRP A 89 -11.63 -3.75 9.06
N ALA A 90 -11.92 -4.07 10.32
CA ALA A 90 -11.18 -5.06 11.08
C ALA A 90 -11.30 -6.46 10.45
N GLY A 91 -12.52 -6.87 10.07
CA GLY A 91 -12.73 -8.15 9.37
C GLY A 91 -11.99 -8.22 8.03
N SER A 92 -12.06 -7.16 7.21
CA SER A 92 -11.32 -7.08 5.93
C SER A 92 -9.81 -7.11 6.16
N SER A 93 -9.32 -6.44 7.21
CA SER A 93 -7.90 -6.40 7.56
C SER A 93 -7.40 -7.77 8.02
N ILE A 94 -8.17 -8.51 8.83
CA ILE A 94 -7.82 -9.87 9.26
C ILE A 94 -7.66 -10.80 8.05
N ILE A 95 -8.56 -10.72 7.07
CA ILE A 95 -8.46 -11.53 5.84
C ILE A 95 -7.16 -11.19 5.09
N GLU A 96 -6.83 -9.91 4.95
CA GLU A 96 -5.58 -9.49 4.33
C GLU A 96 -4.35 -9.98 5.13
N GLU A 97 -4.36 -9.86 6.46
CA GLU A 97 -3.27 -10.35 7.33
C GLU A 97 -3.05 -11.86 7.22
N ILE A 98 -4.13 -12.65 7.15
CA ILE A 98 -4.03 -14.09 6.93
C ILE A 98 -3.33 -14.37 5.59
N GLY A 99 -3.76 -13.68 4.51
CA GLY A 99 -3.10 -13.80 3.21
C GLY A 99 -1.63 -13.41 3.25
N GLN A 100 -1.30 -12.33 3.96
CA GLN A 100 0.06 -11.86 4.14
C GLN A 100 0.92 -12.88 4.89
N GLY A 101 0.38 -13.49 5.94
CA GLY A 101 1.06 -14.52 6.74
C GLY A 101 1.29 -15.83 5.97
N LEU A 102 0.35 -16.25 5.12
CA LEU A 102 0.55 -17.39 4.22
C LEU A 102 1.69 -17.13 3.23
N ILE A 103 1.76 -15.92 2.67
CA ILE A 103 2.85 -15.48 1.80
C ILE A 103 4.18 -15.45 2.56
N ASP A 104 4.21 -15.00 3.81
CA ASP A 104 5.42 -15.02 4.64
C ASP A 104 5.93 -16.43 4.88
N GLY A 105 5.02 -17.36 5.18
CA GLY A 105 5.35 -18.79 5.31
C GLY A 105 5.97 -19.34 4.02
N PHE A 106 5.39 -19.05 2.86
CA PHE A 106 5.92 -19.46 1.57
C PHE A 106 7.30 -18.85 1.28
N ILE A 107 7.47 -17.53 1.47
CA ILE A 107 8.74 -16.83 1.27
C ILE A 107 9.84 -17.38 2.19
N SER A 108 9.51 -17.78 3.41
CA SER A 108 10.47 -18.43 4.32
C SER A 108 11.02 -19.74 3.74
N HIS A 109 10.18 -20.55 3.09
CA HIS A 109 10.63 -21.77 2.40
C HIS A 109 11.47 -21.43 1.16
N VAL A 110 11.06 -20.44 0.37
CA VAL A 110 11.83 -19.98 -0.80
C VAL A 110 13.19 -19.45 -0.39
N THR A 111 13.27 -18.68 0.69
CA THR A 111 14.54 -18.16 1.23
C THR A 111 15.51 -19.28 1.59
N LYS A 112 15.01 -20.41 2.13
CA LYS A 112 15.84 -21.58 2.47
C LYS A 112 16.25 -22.38 1.24
N ALA A 113 15.35 -22.57 0.28
CA ALA A 113 15.59 -23.41 -0.90
C ALA A 113 16.34 -22.67 -2.02
N SER A 114 16.05 -21.39 -2.23
CA SER A 114 16.64 -20.53 -3.25
C SER A 114 16.77 -19.09 -2.74
N PRO A 115 17.82 -18.79 -1.95
CA PRO A 115 18.05 -17.46 -1.39
C PRO A 115 18.09 -16.35 -2.44
N GLY A 116 18.64 -16.65 -3.63
CA GLY A 116 18.74 -15.68 -4.73
C GLY A 116 17.39 -15.26 -5.32
N ALA A 117 16.39 -16.16 -5.33
CA ALA A 117 15.05 -15.87 -5.84
C ALA A 117 14.15 -15.17 -4.80
N ALA A 118 14.49 -15.28 -3.51
CA ALA A 118 13.66 -14.79 -2.42
C ALA A 118 13.23 -13.31 -2.57
N PRO A 119 14.09 -12.36 -2.98
CA PRO A 119 13.65 -10.97 -3.12
C PRO A 119 12.67 -10.74 -4.28
N VAL A 120 12.80 -11.45 -5.42
CA VAL A 120 11.81 -11.37 -6.51
C VAL A 120 10.47 -11.88 -5.98
N VAL A 121 10.49 -13.07 -5.38
CA VAL A 121 9.26 -13.75 -4.94
C VAL A 121 8.56 -12.96 -3.85
N TYR A 122 9.33 -12.45 -2.88
CA TYR A 122 8.83 -11.54 -1.84
C TYR A 122 8.13 -10.34 -2.49
N PHE A 123 8.82 -9.65 -3.40
CA PHE A 123 8.30 -8.45 -4.04
C PHE A 123 7.02 -8.72 -4.81
N LEU A 124 7.00 -9.73 -5.67
CA LEU A 124 5.85 -10.03 -6.50
C LEU A 124 4.65 -10.43 -5.66
N LEU A 125 4.81 -11.38 -4.72
CA LEU A 125 3.68 -11.92 -3.98
C LEU A 125 3.08 -10.91 -3.00
N LYS A 126 3.92 -10.21 -2.22
CA LYS A 126 3.45 -9.22 -1.25
C LYS A 126 2.70 -8.07 -1.94
N ASN A 127 3.26 -7.56 -3.03
CA ASN A 127 2.64 -6.48 -3.79
C ASN A 127 1.40 -6.93 -4.56
N ALA A 128 1.42 -8.12 -5.18
CA ALA A 128 0.25 -8.66 -5.88
C ALA A 128 -0.93 -8.89 -4.92
N LEU A 129 -0.68 -9.41 -3.71
CA LEU A 129 -1.74 -9.60 -2.71
C LEU A 129 -2.37 -8.26 -2.32
N SER A 130 -1.57 -7.25 -1.97
CA SER A 130 -2.13 -5.94 -1.61
C SER A 130 -2.78 -5.25 -2.80
N TYR A 131 -2.22 -5.36 -4.01
CA TYR A 131 -2.83 -4.82 -5.22
C TYR A 131 -4.22 -5.45 -5.45
N GLY A 132 -4.31 -6.78 -5.41
CA GLY A 132 -5.57 -7.50 -5.57
C GLY A 132 -6.58 -7.17 -4.46
N ALA A 133 -6.14 -7.12 -3.20
CA ALA A 133 -7.00 -6.74 -2.08
C ALA A 133 -7.57 -5.32 -2.24
N TYR A 134 -6.78 -4.38 -2.73
CA TYR A 134 -7.25 -3.01 -2.97
C TYR A 134 -8.12 -2.90 -4.22
N GLU A 135 -7.86 -3.72 -5.24
CA GLU A 135 -8.73 -3.80 -6.43
C GLU A 135 -10.14 -4.24 -6.03
N LEU A 136 -10.25 -5.25 -5.16
CA LEU A 136 -11.52 -5.70 -4.59
C LEU A 136 -12.22 -4.63 -3.73
N ARG A 137 -11.45 -3.69 -3.18
CA ARG A 137 -11.97 -2.60 -2.35
C ARG A 137 -12.45 -1.38 -3.14
N LYS A 138 -12.27 -1.35 -4.48
CA LYS A 138 -12.72 -0.23 -5.33
C LYS A 138 -14.23 0.01 -5.24
N ASP A 139 -15.01 -1.06 -5.31
CA ASP A 139 -16.47 -0.96 -5.26
C ASP A 139 -17.02 -1.07 -3.83
N LYS A 140 -16.29 -1.77 -2.95
CA LYS A 140 -16.67 -2.04 -1.55
C LYS A 140 -15.50 -1.74 -0.62
N MET A 141 -15.49 -0.59 0.05
CA MET A 141 -14.32 -0.13 0.82
C MET A 141 -13.80 -1.14 1.87
N ASN A 142 -14.68 -2.00 2.39
CA ASN A 142 -14.32 -3.06 3.33
C ASN A 142 -14.65 -4.45 2.76
N TRP A 143 -14.38 -4.71 1.48
CA TRP A 143 -14.53 -6.04 0.90
C TRP A 143 -13.98 -7.12 1.86
N PRO A 144 -14.74 -8.21 2.11
CA PRO A 144 -15.91 -8.69 1.35
C PRO A 144 -17.27 -8.11 1.78
N PHE A 145 -17.31 -7.18 2.74
CA PHE A 145 -18.57 -6.62 3.25
C PHE A 145 -19.18 -5.59 2.29
N GLU A 146 -20.51 -5.58 2.20
CA GLU A 146 -21.24 -4.58 1.41
C GLU A 146 -21.14 -3.20 2.06
N THR A 147 -20.35 -2.34 1.44
CA THR A 147 -20.01 -1.01 1.95
C THR A 147 -19.89 -0.04 0.78
N ALA A 148 -19.99 1.26 1.05
CA ALA A 148 -19.80 2.28 0.03
C ALA A 148 -18.38 2.23 -0.57
N PRO A 149 -18.17 2.70 -1.80
CA PRO A 149 -16.84 2.81 -2.38
C PRO A 149 -15.98 3.84 -1.63
N PRO A 150 -14.66 3.61 -1.47
CA PRO A 150 -13.76 4.58 -0.89
C PRO A 150 -13.35 5.65 -1.90
N PHE A 151 -12.78 6.76 -1.41
CA PHE A 151 -11.96 7.61 -2.28
C PHE A 151 -10.64 6.90 -2.53
N PHE A 152 -10.31 6.69 -3.80
CA PHE A 152 -9.20 5.86 -4.25
C PHE A 152 -8.17 6.72 -4.97
N SER A 153 -6.90 6.59 -4.60
CA SER A 153 -5.81 7.36 -5.20
C SER A 153 -4.59 6.48 -5.44
N ASP A 154 -4.05 6.60 -6.65
CA ASP A 154 -2.79 5.97 -7.07
C ASP A 154 -1.73 7.06 -7.23
N SER A 155 -0.54 6.82 -6.69
CA SER A 155 0.57 7.78 -6.70
C SER A 155 1.88 7.09 -7.05
N TYR A 156 2.67 7.73 -7.91
CA TYR A 156 4.04 7.31 -8.20
C TYR A 156 5.00 8.17 -7.40
N LYS A 157 5.98 7.55 -6.75
CA LYS A 157 6.95 8.21 -5.88
C LYS A 157 8.35 8.00 -6.42
N VAL A 158 9.12 9.08 -6.46
CA VAL A 158 10.55 9.06 -6.67
C VAL A 158 11.18 9.64 -5.41
N THR A 159 12.09 8.88 -4.79
CA THR A 159 12.70 9.23 -3.51
C THR A 159 14.20 9.35 -3.68
N LEU A 160 14.79 10.40 -3.13
CA LEU A 160 16.23 10.58 -3.02
C LEU A 160 16.57 10.78 -1.55
N THR A 161 17.34 9.85 -0.98
CA THR A 161 17.71 9.84 0.43
C THR A 161 19.23 9.86 0.55
N TYR A 162 19.77 10.85 1.26
CA TYR A 162 21.17 10.88 1.66
C TYR A 162 21.30 10.32 3.08
N ILE A 163 22.22 9.36 3.27
CA ILE A 163 22.46 8.67 4.52
C ILE A 163 23.85 9.11 5.03
N PHE A 164 23.90 9.68 6.23
CA PHE A 164 25.11 10.15 6.90
C PHE A 164 25.37 9.37 8.18
#